data_AF-A0A2S9YG77-F1
#
_entry.id   AF-A0A2S9YG77-F1
#
_cell.length_a   1.000
_cell.length_b   1.000
_cell.length_c   1.000
_cell.angle_alpha   90.00
_cell.angle_beta   90.00
_cell.angle_gamma   90.00
#
_symmetry.space_group_name_H-M   'P 1'
#
loop_
_entity.id
_entity.type
_entity.pdbx_description
1 polymer ?
#
loop_
_entity_poly.entity_id
_entity_poly.type
_entity_poly.pdbx_seq_one_letter_code
_entity_poly.pdbx_strand_id
1 'polypeptide(L)'
;MQIDPRIHDLGEALTVDRPLPRVEYDFVCEAVPDMPWRVRRIELNEGLSRPYELTVDLLADAVSLDPDVLMASNCELTIDRDGVMRSVCGVILAIELREHVEGQRSVRVVVVPALRLLEQRVDTRLWQQMSALAIVEEILSAPFVDYGRELETCGLRERYESREYVVQYQESDLSFVSRLLEDEGISYHFDHDRGTGREVMVLEDSAERWPEVATLDDEPTLAIIATGEHEAAVESIQRLTWAGSLRPTTVVRRTFDWLSPSTPTTARRGEPGGGLSAREVYHHGRIVETDPEPRVNRELAHARRGDRSMRGVANVTGLAPGRRFRVVADGRPELDHEFLVIQQHARGDCPDVERGEIGGALAVEVVRKSAYDGVLKSLILDASLKMPYGLFSYSVADGKGTILWWGEFDGVPCAIETKGLRGVTTNALKEAFYQPEVDEMLTDNPNYATAGEATAT
;
A
#
# COMPACT_ATOMS: atom_id res chain seq x y z
N MET A 1 -28.84 -31.33 15.33
CA MET A 1 -27.66 -30.61 14.81
C MET A 1 -27.78 -30.67 13.30
N GLN A 2 -28.41 -29.65 12.70
CA GLN A 2 -28.52 -29.56 11.24
C GLN A 2 -27.13 -29.19 10.72
N ILE A 3 -26.56 -30.06 9.89
CA ILE A 3 -25.36 -29.80 9.11
C ILE A 3 -25.75 -28.71 8.11
N ASP A 4 -24.96 -27.64 8.03
CA ASP A 4 -25.15 -26.55 7.07
C ASP A 4 -25.13 -27.15 5.64
N PRO A 5 -26.17 -26.96 4.82
CA PRO A 5 -26.24 -27.52 3.47
C PRO A 5 -25.13 -27.04 2.51
N ARG A 6 -24.33 -26.04 2.90
CA ARG A 6 -23.15 -25.57 2.14
C ARG A 6 -21.90 -26.47 2.26
N ILE A 7 -21.93 -27.47 3.14
CA ILE A 7 -20.78 -28.35 3.45
C ILE A 7 -20.62 -29.49 2.42
N HIS A 8 -21.52 -29.63 1.44
CA HIS A 8 -21.60 -30.84 0.62
C HIS A 8 -20.63 -30.92 -0.59
N ASP A 9 -19.89 -29.86 -0.95
CA ASP A 9 -19.19 -29.79 -2.26
C ASP A 9 -17.66 -29.72 -2.25
N LEU A 10 -16.97 -29.90 -1.12
CA LEU A 10 -15.51 -30.07 -1.16
C LEU A 10 -15.09 -31.36 -1.91
N GLY A 11 -15.98 -32.36 -1.95
CA GLY A 11 -15.80 -33.58 -2.75
C GLY A 11 -16.05 -33.39 -4.25
N GLU A 12 -16.83 -32.38 -4.65
CA GLU A 12 -17.03 -32.01 -6.06
C GLU A 12 -15.94 -31.06 -6.58
N ALA A 13 -15.33 -30.27 -5.70
CA ALA A 13 -14.24 -29.34 -6.05
C ALA A 13 -12.93 -30.04 -6.49
N LEU A 14 -12.70 -31.29 -6.03
CA LEU A 14 -11.57 -32.14 -6.40
C LEU A 14 -12.00 -33.13 -7.49
N THR A 15 -12.24 -32.64 -8.70
CA THR A 15 -12.56 -33.49 -9.85
C THR A 15 -11.33 -33.68 -10.74
N VAL A 16 -10.91 -34.93 -10.89
CA VAL A 16 -9.76 -35.35 -11.72
C VAL A 16 -9.91 -34.96 -13.20
N ASP A 17 -11.14 -34.65 -13.64
CA ASP A 17 -11.49 -34.44 -15.05
C ASP A 17 -11.43 -32.98 -15.53
N ARG A 18 -11.27 -31.98 -14.65
CA ARG A 18 -11.11 -30.55 -15.05
C ARG A 18 -10.15 -29.81 -14.11
N PRO A 19 -8.85 -29.71 -14.45
CA PRO A 19 -7.96 -28.83 -13.70
C PRO A 19 -8.37 -27.36 -13.88
N LEU A 20 -8.00 -26.53 -12.91
CA LEU A 20 -8.12 -25.07 -12.96
C LEU A 20 -7.66 -24.50 -14.31
N PRO A 21 -8.47 -23.65 -14.97
CA PRO A 21 -8.09 -23.02 -16.23
C PRO A 21 -6.78 -22.23 -16.12
N ARG A 22 -6.01 -22.22 -17.21
CA ARG A 22 -4.77 -21.45 -17.30
C ARG A 22 -5.08 -19.96 -17.24
N VAL A 23 -4.13 -19.20 -16.68
CA VAL A 23 -4.17 -17.74 -16.71
C VAL A 23 -3.53 -17.27 -18.01
N GLU A 24 -4.24 -16.41 -18.74
CA GLU A 24 -3.74 -15.72 -19.91
C GLU A 24 -3.37 -14.29 -19.52
N TYR A 25 -2.27 -13.80 -20.08
CA TYR A 25 -1.78 -12.45 -19.85
C TYR A 25 -1.68 -11.72 -21.18
N ASP A 26 -2.35 -10.58 -21.25
CA ASP A 26 -2.26 -9.66 -22.39
C ASP A 26 -1.68 -8.34 -21.93
N PHE A 27 -0.71 -7.80 -22.68
CA PHE A 27 -0.05 -6.54 -22.35
C PHE A 27 -0.17 -5.56 -23.50
N VAL A 28 -0.76 -4.41 -23.23
CA VAL A 28 -0.96 -3.34 -24.20
C VAL A 28 -0.27 -2.07 -23.72
N CYS A 29 0.44 -1.40 -24.62
CA CYS A 29 1.06 -0.10 -24.37
C CYS A 29 0.52 0.92 -25.37
N GLU A 30 0.04 2.06 -24.88
CA GLU A 30 -0.60 3.11 -25.69
C GLU A 30 0.32 3.63 -26.80
N ALA A 31 1.62 3.72 -26.55
CA ALA A 31 2.59 4.21 -27.53
C ALA A 31 2.85 3.24 -28.70
N VAL A 32 2.59 1.94 -28.52
CA VAL A 32 2.79 0.89 -29.54
C VAL A 32 1.68 -0.17 -29.46
N PRO A 33 0.43 0.19 -29.79
CA PRO A 33 -0.73 -0.68 -29.54
C PRO A 33 -0.72 -1.94 -30.41
N ASP A 34 -0.12 -1.89 -31.59
CA ASP A 34 -0.09 -3.01 -32.55
C ASP A 34 1.10 -3.96 -32.32
N MET A 35 1.94 -3.73 -31.29
CA MET A 35 3.08 -4.59 -31.03
C MET A 35 2.61 -5.90 -30.36
N PRO A 36 2.91 -7.08 -30.94
CA PRO A 36 2.48 -8.36 -30.38
C PRO A 36 3.37 -8.77 -29.20
N TRP A 37 3.13 -8.13 -28.06
CA TRP A 37 3.83 -8.44 -26.81
C TRP A 37 3.46 -9.84 -26.33
N ARG A 38 4.46 -10.63 -25.95
CA ARG A 38 4.22 -11.89 -25.25
C ARG A 38 4.73 -11.80 -23.83
N VAL A 39 3.85 -12.00 -22.86
CA VAL A 39 4.16 -11.90 -21.44
C VAL A 39 4.84 -13.19 -20.98
N ARG A 40 6.09 -13.07 -20.51
CA ARG A 40 6.91 -14.20 -20.03
C ARG A 40 6.82 -14.39 -18.52
N ARG A 41 6.82 -13.29 -17.77
CA ARG A 41 6.75 -13.30 -16.31
C ARG A 41 6.13 -12.00 -15.83
N ILE A 42 5.34 -12.09 -14.77
CA ILE A 42 4.81 -10.92 -14.05
C ILE A 42 5.17 -11.02 -12.57
N GLU A 43 5.39 -9.87 -11.96
CA GLU A 43 5.55 -9.72 -10.52
C GLU A 43 4.83 -8.42 -10.11
N LEU A 44 3.75 -8.56 -9.35
CA LEU A 44 2.82 -7.50 -9.00
C LEU A 44 2.81 -7.32 -7.49
N ASN A 45 3.21 -6.14 -7.02
CA ASN A 45 3.20 -5.74 -5.62
C ASN A 45 2.14 -4.68 -5.41
N GLU A 46 1.15 -4.96 -4.57
CA GLU A 46 0.05 -4.04 -4.31
C GLU A 46 -0.25 -3.98 -2.81
N GLY A 47 -0.71 -2.82 -2.34
CA GLY A 47 -1.17 -2.68 -0.98
C GLY A 47 -2.08 -1.47 -0.78
N LEU A 48 -2.91 -1.53 0.24
CA LEU A 48 -3.69 -0.40 0.68
C LEU A 48 -2.75 0.73 1.09
N SER A 49 -3.07 1.93 0.59
CA SER A 49 -2.30 3.15 0.80
C SER A 49 -0.84 3.04 0.37
N ARG A 50 -0.57 2.25 -0.68
CA ARG A 50 0.75 2.13 -1.31
C ARG A 50 0.61 2.18 -2.83
N PRO A 51 1.50 2.91 -3.53
CA PRO A 51 1.60 2.77 -4.97
C PRO A 51 1.93 1.30 -5.31
N TYR A 52 1.23 0.71 -6.27
CA TYR A 52 1.59 -0.62 -6.75
C TYR A 52 2.82 -0.55 -7.66
N GLU A 53 3.46 -1.69 -7.80
CA GLU A 53 4.55 -1.89 -8.76
C GLU A 53 4.35 -3.21 -9.49
N LEU A 54 4.25 -3.13 -10.80
CA LEU A 54 4.12 -4.26 -11.70
C LEU A 54 5.39 -4.37 -12.54
N THR A 55 6.17 -5.42 -12.33
CA THR A 55 7.29 -5.78 -13.21
C THR A 55 6.82 -6.84 -14.20
N VAL A 56 6.97 -6.55 -15.49
CA VAL A 56 6.62 -7.48 -16.58
C VAL A 56 7.84 -7.78 -17.42
N ASP A 57 8.16 -9.06 -17.56
CA ASP A 57 9.11 -9.54 -18.56
C ASP A 57 8.33 -9.88 -19.85
N LEU A 58 8.66 -9.18 -20.92
CA LEU A 58 8.04 -9.27 -22.24
C LEU A 58 9.02 -9.86 -23.26
N LEU A 59 8.47 -10.56 -24.25
CA LEU A 59 9.15 -10.98 -25.46
C LEU A 59 8.48 -10.28 -26.64
N ALA A 60 9.29 -9.56 -27.42
CA ALA A 60 8.87 -8.94 -28.67
C ALA A 60 9.67 -9.53 -29.83
N ASP A 61 9.05 -9.64 -31.00
CA ASP A 61 9.77 -10.02 -32.22
C ASP A 61 10.79 -8.93 -32.56
N ALA A 62 11.88 -9.28 -33.27
CA ALA A 62 13.02 -8.41 -33.58
C ALA A 62 12.70 -7.23 -34.52
N VAL A 63 11.79 -6.37 -34.09
CA VAL A 63 11.52 -5.04 -34.62
C VAL A 63 12.39 -4.06 -33.84
N SER A 64 12.87 -3.00 -34.51
CA SER A 64 13.57 -1.89 -33.87
C SER A 64 12.63 -1.16 -32.91
N LEU A 65 12.47 -1.70 -31.70
CA LEU A 65 11.81 -1.01 -30.60
C LEU A 65 12.72 0.11 -30.11
N ASP A 66 12.24 1.34 -30.23
CA ASP A 66 12.81 2.50 -29.55
C ASP A 66 12.27 2.53 -28.11
N PRO A 67 13.10 2.22 -27.09
CA PRO A 67 12.66 2.21 -25.69
C PRO A 67 12.22 3.59 -25.19
N ASP A 68 12.72 4.68 -25.79
CA ASP A 68 12.39 6.03 -25.33
C ASP A 68 10.92 6.36 -25.59
N VAL A 69 10.33 5.77 -26.63
CA VAL A 69 8.90 5.92 -26.98
C VAL A 69 7.99 5.27 -25.94
N LEU A 70 8.44 4.21 -25.26
CA LEU A 70 7.66 3.52 -24.24
C LEU A 70 7.70 4.22 -22.88
N MET A 71 8.74 5.04 -22.62
CA MET A 71 8.92 5.68 -21.33
C MET A 71 7.75 6.60 -21.01
N ALA A 72 7.25 6.55 -19.77
CA ALA A 72 6.10 7.33 -19.31
C ALA A 72 4.82 7.14 -20.15
N SER A 73 4.71 6.05 -20.90
CA SER A 73 3.47 5.72 -21.63
C SER A 73 2.50 4.95 -20.76
N ASN A 74 1.19 5.13 -21.02
CA ASN A 74 0.17 4.31 -20.40
C ASN A 74 0.23 2.87 -20.91
N CYS A 75 -0.03 1.93 -20.02
CA CYS A 75 -0.10 0.52 -20.35
C CYS A 75 -1.13 -0.18 -19.48
N GLU A 76 -1.56 -1.34 -19.95
CA GLU A 76 -2.53 -2.21 -19.30
C GLU A 76 -2.04 -3.65 -19.41
N LEU A 77 -2.00 -4.34 -18.27
CA LEU A 77 -1.86 -5.79 -18.20
C LEU A 77 -3.22 -6.39 -17.85
N THR A 78 -3.77 -7.20 -18.75
CA THR A 78 -4.98 -7.99 -18.50
C THR A 78 -4.59 -9.37 -18.02
N ILE A 79 -5.16 -9.79 -16.90
CA ILE A 79 -5.03 -11.11 -16.31
C ILE A 79 -6.38 -11.80 -16.49
N ASP A 80 -6.47 -12.77 -17.40
CA ASP A 80 -7.70 -13.50 -17.68
C ASP A 80 -7.60 -14.94 -17.18
N ARG A 81 -8.64 -15.41 -16.52
CA ARG A 81 -8.87 -16.83 -16.29
C ARG A 81 -10.31 -17.18 -16.63
N ASP A 82 -10.50 -17.90 -17.73
CA ASP A 82 -11.81 -18.40 -18.19
C ASP A 82 -12.91 -17.31 -18.25
N GLY A 83 -12.53 -16.10 -18.66
CA GLY A 83 -13.43 -14.95 -18.79
C GLY A 83 -13.52 -14.06 -17.54
N VAL A 84 -12.95 -14.49 -16.41
CA VAL A 84 -12.76 -13.62 -15.23
C VAL A 84 -11.48 -12.81 -15.44
N MET A 85 -11.69 -11.61 -15.98
CA MET A 85 -10.62 -10.66 -16.29
C MET A 85 -10.36 -9.72 -15.11
N ARG A 86 -9.09 -9.41 -14.92
CA ARG A 86 -8.61 -8.35 -14.04
C ARG A 86 -7.60 -7.50 -14.79
N SER A 87 -7.82 -6.20 -14.86
CA SER A 87 -6.87 -5.29 -15.46
C SER A 87 -5.93 -4.67 -14.41
N VAL A 88 -4.70 -4.41 -14.81
CA VAL A 88 -3.73 -3.59 -14.06
C VAL A 88 -3.21 -2.53 -15.02
N CYS A 89 -3.85 -1.36 -14.98
CA CYS A 89 -3.44 -0.19 -15.74
C CYS A 89 -2.28 0.53 -15.03
N GLY A 90 -1.46 1.28 -15.74
CA GLY A 90 -0.45 2.14 -15.12
C GLY A 90 0.39 2.91 -16.14
N VAL A 91 1.51 3.44 -15.67
CA VAL A 91 2.49 4.18 -16.47
C VAL A 91 3.84 3.47 -16.40
N ILE A 92 4.54 3.37 -17.53
CA ILE A 92 5.88 2.79 -17.60
C ILE A 92 6.89 3.73 -16.94
N LEU A 93 7.46 3.31 -15.81
CA LEU A 93 8.48 4.04 -15.06
C LEU A 93 9.90 3.71 -15.51
N ALA A 94 10.17 2.45 -15.83
CA ALA A 94 11.50 1.97 -16.20
C ALA A 94 11.43 0.86 -17.23
N ILE A 95 12.47 0.79 -18.06
CA ILE A 95 12.59 -0.18 -19.15
C ILE A 95 14.01 -0.72 -19.14
N GLU A 96 14.14 -2.03 -19.21
CA GLU A 96 15.41 -2.74 -19.37
C GLU A 96 15.33 -3.60 -20.63
N LEU A 97 16.18 -3.28 -21.61
CA LEU A 97 16.33 -4.07 -22.83
C LEU A 97 17.37 -5.17 -22.60
N ARG A 98 16.96 -6.42 -22.78
CA ARG A 98 17.81 -7.59 -22.56
C ARG A 98 18.29 -8.21 -23.87
N GLU A 99 19.15 -9.21 -23.72
CA GLU A 99 19.77 -9.90 -24.85
C GLU A 99 18.73 -10.54 -25.78
N HIS A 100 19.12 -10.69 -27.05
CA HIS A 100 18.32 -11.39 -28.02
C HIS A 100 18.53 -12.89 -27.86
N VAL A 101 17.45 -13.64 -27.68
CA VAL A 101 17.47 -15.10 -27.72
C VAL A 101 16.63 -15.53 -28.92
N GLU A 102 17.24 -16.29 -29.84
CA GLU A 102 16.55 -16.90 -30.99
C GLU A 102 15.74 -15.92 -31.88
N GLY A 103 16.18 -14.66 -32.01
CA GLY A 103 15.50 -13.66 -32.83
C GLY A 103 14.32 -12.94 -32.13
N GLN A 104 14.15 -13.17 -30.82
CA GLN A 104 13.25 -12.41 -29.96
C GLN A 104 14.05 -11.47 -29.07
N ARG A 105 13.50 -10.28 -28.81
CA ARG A 105 14.07 -9.30 -27.88
C ARG A 105 13.33 -9.40 -26.55
N SER A 106 14.05 -9.67 -25.48
CA SER A 106 13.49 -9.62 -24.13
C SER A 106 13.50 -8.17 -23.62
N VAL A 107 12.38 -7.74 -23.06
CA VAL A 107 12.19 -6.40 -22.51
C VAL A 107 11.57 -6.54 -21.13
N ARG A 108 12.17 -5.93 -20.12
CA ARG A 108 11.53 -5.79 -18.81
C ARG A 108 10.98 -4.38 -18.68
N VAL A 109 9.72 -4.26 -18.29
CA VAL A 109 9.07 -2.98 -17.99
C VAL A 109 8.63 -2.96 -16.53
N VAL A 110 8.78 -1.79 -15.90
CA VAL A 110 8.24 -1.50 -14.57
C VAL A 110 7.10 -0.52 -14.74
N VAL A 111 5.91 -0.93 -14.32
CA VAL A 111 4.66 -0.20 -14.44
C VAL A 111 4.19 0.20 -13.04
N VAL A 112 3.84 1.47 -12.86
CA VAL A 112 3.45 2.07 -11.58
C VAL A 112 2.22 2.96 -11.77
N PRO A 113 1.44 3.28 -10.71
CA PRO A 113 0.39 4.27 -10.86
C PRO A 113 0.97 5.66 -11.14
N ALA A 114 0.21 6.51 -11.82
CA ALA A 114 0.62 7.91 -12.03
C ALA A 114 0.99 8.63 -10.72
N LEU A 115 0.34 8.25 -9.60
CA LEU A 115 0.66 8.73 -8.26
C LEU A 115 2.15 8.55 -7.89
N ARG A 116 2.79 7.46 -8.31
CA ARG A 116 4.21 7.16 -8.01
C ARG A 116 5.17 8.13 -8.72
N LEU A 117 4.76 8.77 -9.82
CA LEU A 117 5.59 9.75 -10.51
C LEU A 117 5.82 11.01 -9.67
N LEU A 118 4.94 11.30 -8.71
CA LEU A 118 5.05 12.43 -7.78
C LEU A 118 6.22 12.34 -6.81
N GLU A 119 6.93 11.21 -6.75
CA GLU A 119 8.19 11.12 -6.01
C GLU A 119 9.33 11.90 -6.67
N GLN A 120 9.25 12.13 -7.98
CA GLN A 120 10.33 12.76 -8.75
C GLN A 120 10.37 14.29 -8.55
N ARG A 121 9.33 14.88 -7.94
CA ARG A 121 9.23 16.30 -7.65
C ARG A 121 9.31 16.55 -6.14
N VAL A 122 10.29 17.33 -5.72
CA VAL A 122 10.46 17.83 -4.35
C VAL A 122 10.23 19.33 -4.34
N ASP A 123 9.40 19.81 -3.42
CA ASP A 123 8.97 21.21 -3.40
C ASP A 123 8.87 21.78 -1.98
N THR A 124 8.65 23.10 -1.88
CA THR A 124 8.30 23.79 -0.63
C THR A 124 7.15 24.74 -0.90
N ARG A 125 5.97 24.40 -0.39
CA ARG A 125 4.71 25.10 -0.65
C ARG A 125 3.92 25.30 0.63
N LEU A 126 3.05 26.30 0.61
CA LEU A 126 2.21 26.71 1.73
C LEU A 126 0.76 26.82 1.29
N TRP A 127 -0.13 26.20 2.07
CA TRP A 127 -1.57 26.37 1.98
C TRP A 127 -2.10 26.98 3.27
N GLN A 128 -3.13 27.82 3.15
CA GLN A 128 -3.79 28.49 4.27
C GLN A 128 -5.29 28.27 4.18
N GLN A 129 -5.93 28.02 5.33
CA GLN A 129 -7.39 27.86 5.42
C GLN A 129 -7.93 26.78 4.46
N MET A 130 -7.19 25.67 4.33
CA MET A 130 -7.57 24.53 3.49
C MET A 130 -7.58 23.23 4.30
N SER A 131 -8.51 22.33 3.95
CA SER A 131 -8.50 20.97 4.49
C SER A 131 -7.41 20.13 3.84
N ALA A 132 -6.97 19.08 4.52
CA ALA A 132 -5.99 18.14 3.96
C ALA A 132 -6.46 17.54 2.63
N LEU A 133 -7.76 17.18 2.53
CA LEU A 133 -8.35 16.64 1.30
C LEU A 133 -8.30 17.64 0.14
N ALA A 134 -8.64 18.91 0.37
CA ALA A 134 -8.60 19.94 -0.68
C ALA A 134 -7.18 20.16 -1.21
N ILE A 135 -6.17 20.09 -0.33
CA ILE A 135 -4.76 20.18 -0.71
C ILE A 135 -4.34 18.96 -1.55
N VAL A 136 -4.78 17.74 -1.16
CA VAL A 136 -4.52 16.53 -1.94
C VAL A 136 -5.15 16.62 -3.32
N GLU A 137 -6.40 17.04 -3.43
CA GLU A 137 -7.09 17.26 -4.71
C GLU A 137 -6.34 18.27 -5.61
N GLU A 138 -5.87 19.37 -5.02
CA GLU A 138 -5.09 20.39 -5.75
C GLU A 138 -3.78 19.80 -6.29
N ILE A 139 -3.02 19.06 -5.47
CA ILE A 139 -1.73 18.49 -5.86
C ILE A 139 -1.90 17.43 -6.95
N LEU A 140 -2.93 16.59 -6.84
CA LEU A 140 -3.18 15.52 -7.79
C LEU A 140 -3.78 16.02 -9.11
N SER A 141 -4.43 17.19 -9.13
CA SER A 141 -5.20 17.70 -10.27
C SER A 141 -4.45 17.70 -11.61
N ALA A 142 -3.33 18.42 -11.72
CA ALA A 142 -2.58 18.51 -12.98
C ALA A 142 -1.88 17.18 -13.36
N PRO A 143 -1.13 16.51 -12.46
CA PRO A 143 -0.48 15.24 -12.80
C PRO A 143 -1.47 14.14 -13.20
N PHE A 144 -2.66 14.09 -12.59
CA PHE A 144 -3.66 13.10 -12.97
C PHE A 144 -4.25 13.41 -14.34
N VAL A 145 -4.47 14.69 -14.68
CA VAL A 145 -4.94 15.07 -16.03
C VAL A 145 -3.93 14.67 -17.12
N ASP A 146 -2.63 14.81 -16.88
CA ASP A 146 -1.58 14.47 -17.85
C ASP A 146 -1.60 12.99 -18.26
N TYR A 147 -1.95 12.10 -17.33
CA TYR A 147 -2.15 10.66 -17.58
C TYR A 147 -3.63 10.29 -17.69
N GLY A 148 -4.53 11.27 -17.62
CA GLY A 148 -5.97 11.11 -17.62
C GLY A 148 -6.52 10.13 -16.58
N ARG A 149 -5.98 10.21 -15.36
CA ARG A 149 -6.45 9.51 -14.15
C ARG A 149 -7.56 10.28 -13.47
N GLU A 150 -8.32 9.56 -12.66
CA GLU A 150 -9.40 10.13 -11.85
C GLU A 150 -9.15 9.88 -10.36
N LEU A 151 -9.65 10.79 -9.53
CA LEU A 151 -9.66 10.68 -8.08
C LEU A 151 -11.11 10.56 -7.61
N GLU A 152 -11.44 9.45 -6.96
CA GLU A 152 -12.77 9.18 -6.43
C GLU A 152 -12.77 9.38 -4.90
N THR A 153 -13.59 10.30 -4.41
CA THR A 153 -13.68 10.64 -2.97
C THR A 153 -15.02 10.26 -2.35
N CYS A 154 -15.88 9.53 -3.08
CA CYS A 154 -17.23 9.17 -2.62
C CYS A 154 -17.23 8.18 -1.44
N GLY A 155 -16.10 7.50 -1.21
CA GLY A 155 -15.88 6.60 -0.08
C GLY A 155 -15.66 7.31 1.25
N LEU A 156 -15.47 8.64 1.24
CA LEU A 156 -15.23 9.44 2.44
C LEU A 156 -16.57 9.80 3.13
N ARG A 157 -16.64 9.55 4.43
CA ARG A 157 -17.82 9.82 5.28
C ARG A 157 -17.58 10.93 6.28
N GLU A 158 -16.34 11.11 6.70
CA GLU A 158 -15.97 12.14 7.66
C GLU A 158 -15.90 13.52 6.99
N ARG A 159 -16.00 14.56 7.82
CA ARG A 159 -15.71 15.94 7.41
C ARG A 159 -14.32 16.30 7.89
N TYR A 160 -13.46 16.69 6.95
CA TYR A 160 -12.08 17.08 7.24
C TYR A 160 -12.03 18.58 7.54
N GLU A 161 -11.66 18.94 8.76
CA GLU A 161 -11.58 20.34 9.18
C GLU A 161 -10.54 21.11 8.35
N SER A 162 -10.84 22.39 8.10
CA SER A 162 -9.88 23.29 7.48
C SER A 162 -8.76 23.61 8.45
N ARG A 163 -7.52 23.56 7.97
CA ARG A 163 -6.33 23.88 8.76
C ARG A 163 -5.91 25.32 8.47
N GLU A 164 -5.55 26.05 9.52
CA GLU A 164 -5.08 27.44 9.38
C GLU A 164 -3.86 27.53 8.47
N TYR A 165 -2.92 26.59 8.62
CA TYR A 165 -1.62 26.63 7.96
C TYR A 165 -1.09 25.21 7.73
N VAL A 166 -0.74 24.88 6.48
CA VAL A 166 -0.17 23.57 6.11
C VAL A 166 1.03 23.79 5.18
N VAL A 167 2.15 23.15 5.51
CA VAL A 167 3.39 23.28 4.73
C VAL A 167 3.85 21.92 4.24
N GLN A 168 4.22 21.90 2.96
CA GLN A 168 5.13 20.91 2.37
C GLN A 168 6.53 21.50 2.44
N TYR A 169 7.48 20.83 3.09
CA TYR A 169 8.84 21.36 3.26
C TYR A 169 9.89 20.34 2.84
N GLN A 170 10.54 20.60 1.71
CA GLN A 170 11.62 19.76 1.16
C GLN A 170 11.28 18.27 1.08
N GLU A 171 10.01 17.95 0.84
CA GLU A 171 9.50 16.58 0.70
C GLU A 171 8.85 16.43 -0.68
N SER A 172 8.80 15.20 -1.18
CA SER A 172 8.18 14.94 -2.49
C SER A 172 6.67 15.14 -2.43
N ASP A 173 6.07 15.45 -3.58
CA ASP A 173 4.61 15.60 -3.69
C ASP A 173 3.91 14.30 -3.22
N LEU A 174 4.45 13.11 -3.53
CA LEU A 174 3.93 11.85 -3.00
C LEU A 174 4.04 11.74 -1.47
N SER A 175 5.20 12.06 -0.91
CA SER A 175 5.42 11.96 0.55
C SER A 175 4.47 12.87 1.31
N PHE A 176 4.26 14.08 0.77
CA PHE A 176 3.34 15.05 1.34
C PHE A 176 1.88 14.59 1.27
N VAL A 177 1.43 14.09 0.11
CA VAL A 177 0.08 13.53 -0.04
C VAL A 177 -0.13 12.36 0.91
N SER A 178 0.82 11.42 0.97
CA SER A 178 0.74 10.24 1.86
C SER A 178 0.63 10.66 3.32
N ARG A 179 1.47 11.61 3.75
CA ARG A 179 1.44 12.17 5.11
C ARG A 179 0.12 12.84 5.44
N LEU A 180 -0.46 13.61 4.52
CA LEU A 180 -1.76 14.27 4.75
C LEU A 180 -2.90 13.27 4.85
N LEU A 181 -2.93 12.25 3.99
CA LEU A 181 -3.94 11.19 4.04
C LEU A 181 -3.82 10.38 5.33
N GLU A 182 -2.60 10.03 5.74
CA GLU A 182 -2.33 9.34 7.01
C GLU A 182 -2.76 10.15 8.23
N ASP A 183 -2.45 11.45 8.26
CA ASP A 183 -2.86 12.34 9.34
C ASP A 183 -4.39 12.34 9.51
N GLU A 184 -5.14 12.27 8.41
CA GLU A 184 -6.61 12.22 8.43
C GLU A 184 -7.18 10.81 8.52
N GLY A 185 -6.34 9.77 8.52
CA GLY A 185 -6.78 8.37 8.49
C GLY A 185 -7.52 8.00 7.20
N ILE A 186 -7.20 8.66 6.10
CA ILE A 186 -7.72 8.32 4.78
C ILE A 186 -6.82 7.24 4.19
N SER A 187 -7.41 6.13 3.79
CA SER A 187 -6.75 5.09 3.02
C SER A 187 -7.05 5.26 1.53
N TYR A 188 -6.19 4.75 0.67
CA TYR A 188 -6.44 4.73 -0.77
C TYR A 188 -6.14 3.37 -1.39
N HIS A 189 -6.78 3.09 -2.51
CA HIS A 189 -6.49 1.96 -3.39
C HIS A 189 -6.68 2.38 -4.85
N PHE A 190 -6.32 1.48 -5.77
CA PHE A 190 -6.45 1.72 -7.21
C PHE A 190 -7.48 0.76 -7.79
N ASP A 191 -8.44 1.33 -8.51
CA ASP A 191 -9.45 0.60 -9.25
C ASP A 191 -9.13 0.67 -10.74
N HIS A 192 -8.97 -0.49 -11.38
CA HIS A 192 -8.57 -0.62 -12.78
C HIS A 192 -9.74 -1.07 -13.68
N ASP A 193 -10.78 -1.67 -13.10
CA ASP A 193 -11.81 -2.42 -13.84
C ASP A 193 -13.01 -1.51 -14.22
N ARG A 194 -12.72 -0.31 -14.74
CA ARG A 194 -13.73 0.68 -15.16
C ARG A 194 -13.98 0.71 -16.67
N GLY A 195 -13.33 -0.17 -17.42
CA GLY A 195 -13.44 -0.23 -18.88
C GLY A 195 -12.86 0.99 -19.61
N THR A 196 -12.08 1.81 -18.90
CA THR A 196 -11.42 3.01 -19.42
C THR A 196 -9.96 2.77 -19.84
N GLY A 197 -9.37 1.62 -19.45
CA GLY A 197 -7.95 1.33 -19.62
C GLY A 197 -7.04 2.19 -18.75
N ARG A 198 -7.57 2.78 -17.68
CA ARG A 198 -6.84 3.71 -16.78
C ARG A 198 -7.19 3.44 -15.33
N GLU A 199 -6.22 3.61 -14.44
CA GLU A 199 -6.48 3.49 -13.01
C GLU A 199 -7.23 4.70 -12.44
N VAL A 200 -8.12 4.43 -11.49
CA VAL A 200 -8.80 5.42 -10.66
C VAL A 200 -8.28 5.27 -9.23
N MET A 201 -7.79 6.36 -8.64
CA MET A 201 -7.41 6.35 -7.23
C MET A 201 -8.66 6.59 -6.38
N VAL A 202 -9.00 5.66 -5.50
CA VAL A 202 -10.19 5.74 -4.65
C VAL A 202 -9.78 5.98 -3.21
N LEU A 203 -10.31 7.04 -2.60
CA LEU A 203 -10.08 7.41 -1.20
C LEU A 203 -11.21 6.89 -0.30
N GLU A 204 -10.85 6.24 0.80
CA GLU A 204 -11.79 5.65 1.77
C GLU A 204 -11.35 5.86 3.22
N ASP A 205 -12.32 6.16 4.10
CA ASP A 205 -12.12 6.31 5.55
C ASP A 205 -12.88 5.25 6.39
N SER A 206 -13.59 4.32 5.73
CA SER A 206 -14.50 3.37 6.37
C SER A 206 -14.42 1.97 5.76
N ALA A 207 -14.51 0.94 6.61
CA ALA A 207 -14.45 -0.47 6.22
C ALA A 207 -15.73 -1.04 5.57
N GLU A 208 -16.81 -0.28 5.50
CA GLU A 208 -18.15 -0.83 5.26
C GLU A 208 -18.51 -1.08 3.79
N ARG A 209 -17.78 -0.51 2.82
CA ARG A 209 -18.19 -0.51 1.40
C ARG A 209 -17.17 -1.11 0.43
N TRP A 210 -16.20 -1.85 0.94
CA TRP A 210 -15.22 -2.52 0.09
C TRP A 210 -15.91 -3.53 -0.84
N PRO A 211 -15.61 -3.53 -2.14
CA PRO A 211 -16.18 -4.49 -3.06
C PRO A 211 -15.71 -5.92 -2.76
N GLU A 212 -16.51 -6.90 -3.15
CA GLU A 212 -16.18 -8.30 -3.00
C GLU A 212 -15.17 -8.73 -4.08
N VAL A 213 -14.41 -9.79 -3.79
CA VAL A 213 -13.48 -10.40 -4.74
C VAL A 213 -14.25 -11.07 -5.88
N ALA A 214 -13.80 -10.88 -7.12
CA ALA A 214 -14.29 -11.66 -8.26
C ALA A 214 -13.60 -13.03 -8.26
N THR A 215 -14.38 -14.10 -8.34
CA THR A 215 -13.89 -15.48 -8.41
C THR A 215 -14.49 -16.17 -9.63
N LEU A 216 -13.89 -17.28 -10.04
CA LEU A 216 -14.44 -18.12 -11.13
C LEU A 216 -15.88 -18.57 -10.87
N ASP A 217 -16.23 -18.80 -9.61
CA ASP A 217 -17.53 -19.35 -9.22
C ASP A 217 -18.58 -18.24 -8.94
N ASP A 218 -18.22 -16.96 -9.16
CA ASP A 218 -19.03 -15.77 -8.84
C ASP A 218 -19.49 -15.70 -7.36
N GLU A 219 -18.80 -16.45 -6.49
CA GLU A 219 -19.00 -16.42 -5.05
C GLU A 219 -17.75 -15.86 -4.36
N PRO A 220 -17.90 -14.89 -3.44
CA PRO A 220 -16.78 -14.28 -2.72
C PRO A 220 -16.28 -15.18 -1.57
N THR A 221 -16.46 -16.50 -1.69
CA THR A 221 -16.12 -17.50 -0.69
C THR A 221 -14.97 -18.34 -1.19
N LEU A 222 -13.87 -18.37 -0.43
CA LEU A 222 -12.67 -19.12 -0.77
C LEU A 222 -12.49 -20.29 0.20
N ALA A 223 -12.37 -21.49 -0.37
CA ALA A 223 -12.05 -22.70 0.38
C ALA A 223 -10.54 -22.81 0.65
N ILE A 224 -10.17 -23.43 1.78
CA ILE A 224 -8.77 -23.80 2.05
C ILE A 224 -8.50 -25.21 1.50
N ILE A 225 -7.73 -25.30 0.42
CA ILE A 225 -7.32 -26.57 -0.20
C ILE A 225 -5.80 -26.70 -0.05
N ALA A 226 -5.35 -27.35 1.01
CA ALA A 226 -3.92 -27.45 1.36
C ALA A 226 -3.15 -28.56 0.60
N THR A 227 -3.87 -29.50 -0.02
CA THR A 227 -3.30 -30.66 -0.74
C THR A 227 -4.12 -30.93 -1.99
N GLY A 228 -3.48 -31.34 -3.09
CA GLY A 228 -4.19 -31.58 -4.36
C GLY A 228 -4.59 -30.29 -5.07
N GLU A 229 -3.92 -29.17 -4.80
CA GLU A 229 -4.21 -27.85 -5.39
C GLU A 229 -4.20 -27.83 -6.93
N HIS A 230 -3.43 -28.71 -7.57
CA HIS A 230 -3.36 -28.86 -9.02
C HIS A 230 -4.53 -29.69 -9.60
N GLU A 231 -5.26 -30.40 -8.73
CA GLU A 231 -6.43 -31.21 -9.06
C GLU A 231 -7.74 -30.48 -8.73
N ALA A 232 -7.65 -29.31 -8.10
CA ALA A 232 -8.80 -28.47 -7.82
C ALA A 232 -9.27 -27.78 -9.10
N ALA A 233 -10.58 -27.83 -9.35
CA ALA A 233 -11.23 -27.09 -10.45
C ALA A 233 -11.54 -25.63 -10.08
N VAL A 234 -11.43 -25.29 -8.79
CA VAL A 234 -11.85 -24.00 -8.21
C VAL A 234 -10.67 -23.24 -7.60
N GLU A 235 -10.77 -21.92 -7.63
CA GLU A 235 -9.79 -21.06 -6.96
C GLU A 235 -9.85 -21.25 -5.44
N SER A 236 -8.69 -21.32 -4.80
CA SER A 236 -8.60 -21.70 -3.40
C SER A 236 -7.40 -21.07 -2.70
N ILE A 237 -7.41 -21.18 -1.38
CA ILE A 237 -6.31 -20.78 -0.50
C ILE A 237 -5.51 -22.03 -0.13
N GLN A 238 -4.25 -22.10 -0.55
CA GLN A 238 -3.38 -23.24 -0.27
C GLN A 238 -2.80 -23.19 1.15
N ARG A 239 -2.56 -21.98 1.65
CA ARG A 239 -2.02 -21.79 3.00
C ARG A 239 -2.65 -20.57 3.63
N LEU A 240 -2.98 -20.67 4.91
CA LEU A 240 -3.42 -19.54 5.72
C LEU A 240 -2.81 -19.66 7.12
N THR A 241 -2.07 -18.62 7.52
CA THR A 241 -1.24 -18.59 8.72
C THR A 241 -1.65 -17.39 9.56
N TRP A 242 -2.06 -17.63 10.80
CA TRP A 242 -2.29 -16.55 11.74
C TRP A 242 -0.97 -15.98 12.27
N ALA A 243 -0.86 -14.66 12.27
CA ALA A 243 0.22 -13.92 12.88
C ALA A 243 -0.37 -12.91 13.88
N GLY A 244 0.23 -12.84 15.07
CA GLY A 244 -0.14 -11.86 16.07
C GLY A 244 1.09 -11.18 16.65
N SER A 245 0.95 -9.91 17.01
CA SER A 245 2.03 -9.13 17.61
C SER A 245 1.50 -8.25 18.72
N LEU A 246 2.26 -8.15 19.81
CA LEU A 246 1.92 -7.30 20.93
C LEU A 246 1.94 -5.82 20.52
N ARG A 247 0.77 -5.17 20.48
CA ARG A 247 0.63 -3.74 20.15
C ARG A 247 0.28 -2.86 21.36
N PRO A 248 0.57 -1.54 21.32
CA PRO A 248 0.11 -0.60 22.32
C PRO A 248 -1.38 -0.75 22.62
N THR A 249 -1.72 -0.64 23.91
CA THR A 249 -3.10 -0.82 24.38
C THR A 249 -3.84 0.50 24.43
N THR A 250 -3.12 1.60 24.61
CA THR A 250 -3.67 2.91 24.93
C THR A 250 -2.90 3.99 24.19
N VAL A 251 -3.62 4.97 23.69
CA VAL A 251 -3.06 6.22 23.15
C VAL A 251 -3.59 7.38 23.97
N VAL A 252 -2.70 8.28 24.36
CA VAL A 252 -3.02 9.54 24.99
C VAL A 252 -2.50 10.65 24.12
N ARG A 253 -3.39 11.56 23.73
CA ARG A 253 -3.05 12.75 23.00
C ARG A 253 -3.31 13.98 23.84
N ARG A 254 -2.35 14.90 23.87
CA ARG A 254 -2.50 16.19 24.53
C ARG A 254 -2.03 17.30 23.61
N THR A 255 -2.88 18.30 23.41
CA THR A 255 -2.58 19.49 22.61
C THR A 255 -2.54 20.72 23.51
N PHE A 256 -1.63 21.65 23.21
CA PHE A 256 -1.55 22.95 23.84
C PHE A 256 -2.10 24.01 22.89
N ASP A 257 -3.10 24.76 23.33
CA ASP A 257 -3.59 25.96 22.66
C ASP A 257 -3.06 27.19 23.40
N TRP A 258 -2.31 28.03 22.69
CA TRP A 258 -1.74 29.25 23.25
C TRP A 258 -2.79 30.35 23.47
N LEU A 259 -3.94 30.28 22.78
CA LEU A 259 -5.08 31.17 23.04
C LEU A 259 -5.78 30.79 24.35
N SER A 260 -5.67 29.52 24.77
CA SER A 260 -6.29 28.96 25.97
C SER A 260 -5.28 28.17 26.83
N PRO A 261 -4.19 28.81 27.32
CA PRO A 261 -3.02 28.11 27.86
C PRO A 261 -3.29 27.33 29.15
N SER A 262 -4.34 27.70 29.89
CA SER A 262 -4.74 27.04 31.15
C SER A 262 -5.57 25.77 30.93
N THR A 263 -6.05 25.51 29.71
CA THR A 263 -6.95 24.40 29.39
C THR A 263 -6.39 23.56 28.24
N PRO A 264 -5.30 22.79 28.47
CA PRO A 264 -4.77 21.89 27.45
C PRO A 264 -5.75 20.75 27.18
N THR A 265 -6.12 20.58 25.91
CA THR A 265 -7.03 19.52 25.48
C THR A 265 -6.31 18.17 25.56
N THR A 266 -6.88 17.22 26.31
CA THR A 266 -6.34 15.86 26.44
C THR A 266 -7.42 14.85 26.06
N ALA A 267 -7.09 13.91 25.18
CA ALA A 267 -7.93 12.81 24.79
C ALA A 267 -7.19 11.49 25.03
N ARG A 268 -7.93 10.48 25.46
CA ARG A 268 -7.38 9.15 25.76
C ARG A 268 -8.27 8.08 25.14
N ARG A 269 -7.66 7.09 24.50
CA ARG A 269 -8.36 5.92 23.96
C ARG A 269 -7.62 4.62 24.21
N GLY A 270 -8.41 3.57 24.41
CA GLY A 270 -7.93 2.21 24.56
C GLY A 270 -7.65 1.83 26.01
N GLU A 271 -7.85 0.56 26.31
CA GLU A 271 -7.68 -0.02 27.64
C GLU A 271 -6.82 -1.29 27.56
N PRO A 272 -6.08 -1.64 28.63
CA PRO A 272 -5.34 -2.89 28.70
C PRO A 272 -6.31 -4.07 28.78
N GLY A 273 -6.23 -4.97 27.80
CA GLY A 273 -6.98 -6.25 27.81
C GLY A 273 -6.20 -7.38 28.48
N GLY A 274 -6.92 -8.38 29.00
CA GLY A 274 -6.34 -9.68 29.37
C GLY A 274 -5.37 -9.68 30.56
N GLY A 275 -5.50 -8.72 31.49
CA GLY A 275 -4.66 -8.65 32.69
C GLY A 275 -3.22 -8.19 32.44
N LEU A 276 -2.91 -7.70 31.23
CA LEU A 276 -1.61 -7.14 30.88
C LEU A 276 -1.48 -5.68 31.35
N SER A 277 -0.25 -5.22 31.57
CA SER A 277 0.02 -3.82 31.88
C SER A 277 -0.30 -2.91 30.69
N ALA A 278 -0.73 -1.69 31.00
CA ALA A 278 -0.94 -0.65 30.00
C ALA A 278 0.36 -0.39 29.23
N ARG A 279 0.29 -0.44 27.90
CA ARG A 279 1.36 -0.02 26.98
C ARG A 279 0.87 1.21 26.28
N GLU A 280 1.18 2.36 26.87
CA GLU A 280 0.68 3.67 26.46
C GLU A 280 1.63 4.33 25.47
N VAL A 281 1.07 4.91 24.40
CA VAL A 281 1.75 5.83 23.51
C VAL A 281 1.23 7.24 23.80
N TYR A 282 2.15 8.16 24.07
CA TYR A 282 1.82 9.56 24.33
C TYR A 282 2.19 10.42 23.12
N HIS A 283 1.21 11.15 22.59
CA HIS A 283 1.39 12.13 21.52
C HIS A 283 1.14 13.55 22.05
N HIS A 284 2.11 14.43 21.83
CA HIS A 284 1.88 15.86 21.98
C HIS A 284 1.42 16.43 20.63
N GLY A 285 0.15 16.78 20.55
CA GLY A 285 -0.50 17.21 19.31
C GLY A 285 0.05 18.54 18.81
N ARG A 286 0.26 18.63 17.49
CA ARG A 286 0.65 19.87 16.79
C ARG A 286 -0.56 20.67 16.27
N ILE A 287 -1.70 20.01 16.16
CA ILE A 287 -2.94 20.55 15.60
C ILE A 287 -3.93 20.73 16.75
N VAL A 288 -4.44 21.95 16.90
CA VAL A 288 -5.58 22.28 17.77
C VAL A 288 -6.84 21.99 16.96
N GLU A 289 -7.55 20.93 17.32
CA GLU A 289 -8.82 20.53 16.71
C GLU A 289 -9.97 20.87 17.64
N THR A 290 -11.14 21.12 17.06
CA THR A 290 -12.37 21.36 17.84
C THR A 290 -12.77 20.12 18.65
N ASP A 291 -12.62 18.94 18.05
CA ASP A 291 -12.86 17.64 18.68
C ASP A 291 -11.64 16.71 18.52
N PRO A 292 -10.93 16.35 19.60
CA PRO A 292 -9.79 15.42 19.52
C PRO A 292 -10.22 13.94 19.37
N GLU A 293 -11.49 13.64 19.70
CA GLU A 293 -12.36 12.52 19.30
C GLU A 293 -11.84 11.61 18.18
N PRO A 294 -12.11 12.00 16.93
CA PRO A 294 -11.77 11.20 15.76
C PRO A 294 -10.27 10.87 15.69
N ARG A 295 -9.40 11.85 15.96
CA ARG A 295 -7.96 11.64 15.78
C ARG A 295 -7.39 10.67 16.78
N VAL A 296 -7.77 10.73 18.06
CA VAL A 296 -7.26 9.76 19.05
C VAL A 296 -7.78 8.33 18.77
N ASN A 297 -8.97 8.19 18.16
CA ASN A 297 -9.45 6.90 17.67
C ASN A 297 -8.60 6.39 16.49
N ARG A 298 -8.28 7.27 15.53
CA ARG A 298 -7.38 6.96 14.40
C ARG A 298 -5.99 6.55 14.87
N GLU A 299 -5.39 7.29 15.80
CA GLU A 299 -4.08 6.99 16.38
C GLU A 299 -4.10 5.64 17.13
N LEU A 300 -5.17 5.31 17.87
CA LEU A 300 -5.29 4.00 18.51
C LEU A 300 -5.41 2.87 17.48
N ALA A 301 -6.21 3.06 16.42
CA ALA A 301 -6.33 2.09 15.34
C ALA A 301 -4.99 1.87 14.63
N HIS A 302 -4.24 2.96 14.37
CA HIS A 302 -2.88 2.90 13.82
C HIS A 302 -1.92 2.17 14.76
N ALA A 303 -1.92 2.50 16.06
CA ALA A 303 -1.07 1.84 17.05
C ALA A 303 -1.35 0.32 17.17
N ARG A 304 -2.61 -0.09 16.95
CA ARG A 304 -3.04 -1.50 16.98
C ARG A 304 -2.93 -2.22 15.64
N ARG A 305 -2.41 -1.57 14.61
CA ARG A 305 -2.19 -2.16 13.29
C ARG A 305 -1.41 -3.47 13.38
N GLY A 306 -1.90 -4.51 12.71
CA GLY A 306 -1.23 -5.81 12.65
C GLY A 306 -1.05 -6.45 14.03
N ASP A 307 -1.92 -6.15 15.00
CA ASP A 307 -2.09 -6.93 16.24
C ASP A 307 -2.51 -8.37 15.91
N ARG A 308 -3.39 -8.52 14.92
CA ARG A 308 -3.80 -9.79 14.34
C ARG A 308 -3.81 -9.62 12.83
N SER A 309 -3.03 -10.44 12.14
CA SER A 309 -2.96 -10.49 10.69
C SER A 309 -2.98 -11.94 10.20
N MET A 310 -3.54 -12.17 9.03
CA MET A 310 -3.49 -13.48 8.37
C MET A 310 -2.56 -13.40 7.17
N ARG A 311 -1.65 -14.37 7.08
CA ARG A 311 -0.78 -14.55 5.94
C ARG A 311 -1.18 -15.77 5.14
N GLY A 312 -1.52 -15.61 3.87
CA GLY A 312 -2.01 -16.73 3.06
C GLY A 312 -1.42 -16.77 1.66
N VAL A 313 -1.33 -17.97 1.08
CA VAL A 313 -1.00 -18.20 -0.32
C VAL A 313 -2.26 -18.70 -1.00
N ALA A 314 -2.69 -18.02 -2.06
CA ALA A 314 -3.84 -18.39 -2.87
C ALA A 314 -3.49 -18.37 -4.36
N ASN A 315 -4.33 -19.02 -5.17
CA ASN A 315 -4.24 -19.03 -6.63
C ASN A 315 -5.35 -18.21 -7.31
N VAL A 316 -6.08 -17.39 -6.56
CA VAL A 316 -7.22 -16.57 -7.01
C VAL A 316 -6.74 -15.34 -7.78
N THR A 317 -7.24 -15.12 -9.00
CA THR A 317 -6.81 -14.00 -9.86
C THR A 317 -7.42 -12.66 -9.46
N GLY A 318 -8.67 -12.65 -8.98
CA GLY A 318 -9.39 -11.44 -8.59
C GLY A 318 -8.97 -10.82 -7.26
N LEU A 319 -8.05 -11.44 -6.51
CA LEU A 319 -7.50 -10.82 -5.30
C LEU A 319 -6.79 -9.52 -5.67
N ALA A 320 -7.15 -8.45 -4.96
CA ALA A 320 -6.55 -7.13 -5.05
C ALA A 320 -6.75 -6.40 -3.71
N PRO A 321 -5.88 -5.45 -3.32
CA PRO A 321 -6.10 -4.66 -2.12
C PRO A 321 -7.45 -3.92 -2.17
N GLY A 322 -8.15 -3.89 -1.05
CA GLY A 322 -9.50 -3.33 -0.97
C GLY A 322 -10.62 -4.31 -1.35
N ARG A 323 -10.31 -5.57 -1.65
CA ARG A 323 -11.33 -6.61 -1.89
C ARG A 323 -11.63 -7.42 -0.64
N ARG A 324 -12.91 -7.73 -0.42
CA ARG A 324 -13.39 -8.60 0.66
C ARG A 324 -13.66 -10.02 0.16
N PHE A 325 -13.38 -10.99 1.01
CA PHE A 325 -13.70 -12.39 0.78
C PHE A 325 -14.00 -13.11 2.10
N ARG A 326 -14.81 -14.16 2.04
CA ARG A 326 -15.05 -15.06 3.18
C ARG A 326 -14.22 -16.32 3.01
N VAL A 327 -13.62 -16.80 4.08
CA VAL A 327 -12.98 -18.12 4.07
C VAL A 327 -13.93 -19.16 4.63
N VAL A 328 -13.96 -20.32 4.01
CA VAL A 328 -14.56 -21.54 4.56
C VAL A 328 -13.45 -22.56 4.73
N ALA A 329 -13.15 -22.88 5.99
CA ALA A 329 -12.09 -23.80 6.36
C ALA A 329 -12.69 -25.07 6.98
N ASP A 330 -12.65 -26.18 6.23
CA ASP A 330 -13.09 -27.46 6.76
C ASP A 330 -12.23 -27.86 7.98
N GLY A 331 -12.90 -28.22 9.07
CA GLY A 331 -12.26 -28.58 10.34
C GLY A 331 -11.56 -27.45 11.11
N ARG A 332 -11.63 -26.19 10.67
CA ARG A 332 -11.04 -25.01 11.37
C ARG A 332 -12.01 -23.82 11.43
N PRO A 333 -13.11 -23.90 12.20
CA PRO A 333 -14.12 -22.86 12.27
C PRO A 333 -13.58 -21.51 12.82
N GLU A 334 -12.44 -21.51 13.50
CA GLU A 334 -11.75 -20.29 13.93
C GLU A 334 -11.20 -19.43 12.78
N LEU A 335 -11.19 -19.97 11.55
CA LEU A 335 -10.78 -19.27 10.34
C LEU A 335 -11.97 -18.83 9.49
N ASP A 336 -13.21 -19.21 9.85
CA ASP A 336 -14.43 -18.87 9.11
C ASP A 336 -14.85 -17.42 9.37
N HIS A 337 -14.08 -16.52 8.79
CA HIS A 337 -14.24 -15.09 8.94
C HIS A 337 -14.23 -14.39 7.58
N GLU A 338 -14.76 -13.18 7.58
CA GLU A 338 -14.59 -12.25 6.47
C GLU A 338 -13.22 -11.57 6.60
N PHE A 339 -12.56 -11.44 5.46
CA PHE A 339 -11.20 -10.95 5.34
C PHE A 339 -11.17 -9.82 4.30
N LEU A 340 -10.35 -8.82 4.59
CA LEU A 340 -10.02 -7.75 3.66
C LEU A 340 -8.58 -7.95 3.19
N VAL A 341 -8.35 -7.88 1.88
CA VAL A 341 -6.99 -7.89 1.33
C VAL A 341 -6.34 -6.52 1.59
N ILE A 342 -5.32 -6.50 2.44
CA ILE A 342 -4.57 -5.27 2.75
C ILE A 342 -3.31 -5.14 1.88
N GLN A 343 -2.69 -6.27 1.56
CA GLN A 343 -1.48 -6.32 0.73
C GLN A 343 -1.43 -7.65 -0.01
N GLN A 344 -0.92 -7.59 -1.24
CA GLN A 344 -0.75 -8.72 -2.13
C GLN A 344 0.60 -8.64 -2.84
N HIS A 345 1.24 -9.79 -2.93
CA HIS A 345 2.34 -10.03 -3.86
C HIS A 345 1.91 -11.15 -4.78
N ALA A 346 1.78 -10.87 -6.08
CA ALA A 346 1.36 -11.80 -7.12
C ALA A 346 2.52 -12.07 -8.07
N ARG A 347 2.68 -13.32 -8.51
CA ARG A 347 3.72 -13.72 -9.46
C ARG A 347 3.15 -14.68 -10.49
N GLY A 348 3.35 -14.41 -11.77
CA GLY A 348 2.95 -15.29 -12.88
C GLY A 348 4.16 -15.64 -13.75
N ASP A 349 4.18 -16.84 -14.31
CA ASP A 349 5.31 -17.36 -15.10
C ASP A 349 4.78 -18.16 -16.30
N CYS A 350 5.14 -17.75 -17.51
CA CYS A 350 4.67 -18.36 -18.77
C CYS A 350 5.88 -18.86 -19.59
N PRO A 351 6.49 -20.00 -19.21
CA PRO A 351 7.69 -20.50 -19.88
C PRO A 351 7.43 -20.98 -21.32
N ASP A 352 6.19 -21.38 -21.64
CA ASP A 352 5.81 -21.90 -22.96
C ASP A 352 6.01 -20.86 -24.08
N VAL A 353 5.98 -19.57 -23.73
CA VAL A 353 6.12 -18.43 -24.65
C VAL A 353 7.50 -18.37 -25.32
N GLU A 354 8.55 -18.82 -24.64
CA GLU A 354 9.92 -18.88 -25.20
C GLU A 354 10.03 -19.88 -26.34
N ARG A 355 9.12 -20.87 -26.42
CA ARG A 355 9.14 -21.91 -27.46
C ARG A 355 8.39 -21.51 -28.74
N GLY A 356 7.90 -20.27 -28.83
CA GLY A 356 7.12 -19.79 -29.97
C GLY A 356 5.67 -20.29 -29.98
N GLU A 357 5.23 -20.94 -28.91
CA GLU A 357 3.83 -21.26 -28.69
C GLU A 357 3.12 -19.99 -28.18
N ILE A 358 2.44 -19.29 -29.09
CA ILE A 358 1.33 -18.44 -28.69
C ILE A 358 0.34 -19.37 -28.00
N GLY A 359 -0.03 -19.06 -26.75
CA GLY A 359 -0.98 -19.78 -25.91
C GLY A 359 -1.61 -21.04 -26.51
N GLY A 360 -1.13 -22.21 -26.06
CA GLY A 360 -1.86 -23.47 -26.10
C GLY A 360 -2.22 -24.04 -27.47
N ALA A 361 -1.30 -24.81 -28.07
CA ALA A 361 -1.70 -25.89 -28.98
C ALA A 361 -0.70 -27.07 -28.93
N LEU A 362 -1.09 -28.10 -28.18
CA LEU A 362 -0.67 -29.51 -28.21
C LEU A 362 0.42 -29.91 -29.23
N ALA A 363 1.61 -30.22 -28.70
CA ALA A 363 2.40 -31.35 -29.18
C ALA A 363 2.64 -32.33 -28.02
N VAL A 364 1.94 -33.46 -28.08
CA VAL A 364 2.15 -34.60 -27.19
C VAL A 364 3.54 -35.17 -27.47
N GLU A 365 4.48 -34.91 -26.57
CA GLU A 365 5.57 -35.85 -26.31
C GLU A 365 5.85 -35.91 -24.81
N VAL A 366 5.56 -37.07 -24.24
CA VAL A 366 5.70 -37.40 -22.82
C VAL A 366 7.18 -37.37 -22.45
N VAL A 367 7.64 -36.26 -21.91
CA VAL A 367 8.87 -36.20 -21.10
C VAL A 367 8.51 -35.72 -19.70
N ARG A 368 8.38 -36.70 -18.80
CA ARG A 368 8.29 -36.53 -17.34
C ARG A 368 9.50 -35.75 -16.81
N LYS A 369 9.37 -34.43 -16.74
CA LYS A 369 10.00 -33.50 -15.79
C LYS A 369 9.82 -32.10 -16.38
N SER A 370 8.81 -31.37 -15.93
CA SER A 370 8.75 -29.93 -16.21
C SER A 370 8.08 -29.25 -15.04
N ALA A 371 8.69 -28.15 -14.60
CA ALA A 371 8.08 -27.19 -13.72
C ALA A 371 6.80 -26.69 -14.41
N TYR A 372 5.66 -26.90 -13.77
CA TYR A 372 4.36 -26.59 -14.34
C TYR A 372 3.75 -25.34 -13.69
N ASP A 373 3.12 -24.57 -14.57
CA ASP A 373 2.03 -23.63 -14.38
C ASP A 373 2.36 -22.22 -13.88
N GLY A 374 1.85 -21.23 -14.61
CA GLY A 374 1.75 -19.83 -14.21
C GLY A 374 0.83 -19.66 -13.01
N VAL A 375 1.30 -20.11 -11.85
CA VAL A 375 0.58 -19.97 -10.59
C VAL A 375 0.75 -18.55 -10.10
N LEU A 376 -0.29 -17.73 -10.25
CA LEU A 376 -0.44 -16.48 -9.50
C LEU A 376 -0.50 -16.81 -8.01
N LYS A 377 0.66 -16.85 -7.34
CA LYS A 377 0.70 -17.01 -5.88
C LYS A 377 0.52 -15.64 -5.26
N SER A 378 -0.68 -15.35 -4.77
CA SER A 378 -0.95 -14.15 -3.99
C SER A 378 -0.61 -14.39 -2.52
N LEU A 379 0.39 -13.68 -1.99
CA LEU A 379 0.63 -13.64 -0.55
C LEU A 379 -0.25 -12.57 0.09
N ILE A 380 -1.39 -12.95 0.65
CA ILE A 380 -2.18 -12.06 1.52
C ILE A 380 -1.34 -11.87 2.77
N LEU A 381 -1.02 -10.63 3.17
CA LEU A 381 -0.11 -10.38 4.32
C LEU A 381 -0.81 -9.90 5.59
N ASP A 382 -2.04 -9.39 5.45
CA ASP A 382 -2.82 -8.89 6.57
C ASP A 382 -4.30 -8.91 6.20
N ALA A 383 -5.10 -9.56 7.04
CA ALA A 383 -6.54 -9.67 6.86
C ALA A 383 -7.17 -9.80 8.24
N SER A 384 -7.65 -8.68 8.74
CA SER A 384 -8.38 -8.58 9.99
C SER A 384 -9.39 -7.46 9.87
N LEU A 385 -10.64 -7.73 10.25
CA LEU A 385 -11.80 -6.86 10.10
C LEU A 385 -11.82 -5.67 11.09
N LYS A 386 -10.65 -5.13 11.40
CA LYS A 386 -10.46 -3.90 12.15
C LYS A 386 -9.45 -3.08 11.38
N MET A 387 -9.94 -2.25 10.46
CA MET A 387 -9.12 -1.37 9.63
C MET A 387 -8.06 -0.66 10.48
N PRO A 388 -6.78 -0.91 10.23
CA PRO A 388 -5.71 -0.02 10.62
C PRO A 388 -5.45 0.96 9.49
N TYR A 389 -5.69 2.24 9.76
CA TYR A 389 -5.35 3.33 8.88
C TYR A 389 -3.83 3.38 8.63
N GLY A 390 -3.44 3.30 7.35
CA GLY A 390 -2.07 3.51 6.84
C GLY A 390 -1.09 2.34 6.97
N LEU A 391 -0.36 2.01 5.88
CA LEU A 391 0.67 0.96 5.82
C LEU A 391 2.04 1.56 5.47
N PHE A 392 2.86 1.99 6.44
CA PHE A 392 4.30 2.22 6.20
C PHE A 392 5.18 1.57 7.27
N SER A 393 6.32 1.09 6.81
CA SER A 393 7.37 0.45 7.61
C SER A 393 8.62 1.32 7.52
N TYR A 394 9.23 1.65 8.66
CA TYR A 394 10.67 1.88 8.74
C TYR A 394 11.19 1.45 10.11
N SER A 395 12.48 1.16 10.18
CA SER A 395 13.18 0.65 11.36
C SER A 395 14.19 1.67 11.87
N VAL A 396 14.45 1.72 13.18
CA VAL A 396 15.66 2.37 13.74
C VAL A 396 16.10 1.64 15.00
N ALA A 397 17.40 1.38 15.12
CA ALA A 397 18.06 0.85 16.31
C ALA A 397 19.23 1.73 16.78
N ASP A 398 19.35 1.76 18.12
CA ASP A 398 20.46 2.09 19.01
C ASP A 398 21.06 3.49 19.07
N GLY A 399 20.61 4.21 20.10
CA GLY A 399 21.07 5.53 20.49
C GLY A 399 22.53 5.60 20.91
N LYS A 400 23.24 6.52 20.25
CA LYS A 400 24.07 7.57 20.86
C LYS A 400 24.28 8.71 19.84
N GLY A 401 23.47 9.77 20.00
CA GLY A 401 23.73 11.16 19.61
C GLY A 401 24.38 11.47 18.26
N THR A 402 23.71 11.17 17.13
CA THR A 402 23.72 11.89 15.84
C THR A 402 22.51 11.36 15.05
N ILE A 403 21.68 12.22 14.44
CA ILE A 403 20.46 11.77 13.72
C ILE A 403 20.89 11.24 12.35
N LEU A 404 20.87 9.91 12.21
CA LEU A 404 21.03 9.17 10.97
C LEU A 404 19.65 8.61 10.60
N TRP A 405 19.19 8.93 9.40
CA TRP A 405 17.92 8.48 8.82
C TRP A 405 18.13 7.14 8.11
N TRP A 406 17.20 6.18 8.25
CA TRP A 406 17.23 4.88 7.58
C TRP A 406 15.92 4.70 6.80
N GLY A 407 16.03 4.65 5.47
CA GLY A 407 14.99 4.16 4.56
C GLY A 407 15.63 3.14 3.62
N GLU A 408 14.91 2.05 3.31
CA GLU A 408 15.34 1.07 2.32
C GLU A 408 15.20 1.65 0.90
N PHE A 409 16.30 1.63 0.14
CA PHE A 409 16.30 1.77 -1.32
C PHE A 409 17.45 0.91 -1.88
N ASP A 410 17.11 -0.09 -2.71
CA ASP A 410 17.96 -0.87 -3.63
C ASP A 410 19.41 -1.20 -3.26
N GLY A 411 19.68 -1.62 -2.03
CA GLY A 411 20.79 -2.53 -1.72
C GLY A 411 22.24 -2.08 -2.02
N VAL A 412 22.50 -0.83 -2.40
CA VAL A 412 23.87 -0.31 -2.62
C VAL A 412 24.08 1.05 -1.95
N PRO A 413 25.03 1.20 -1.02
CA PRO A 413 25.32 2.47 -0.37
C PRO A 413 26.22 3.36 -1.24
N CYS A 414 25.78 4.59 -1.51
CA CYS A 414 26.59 5.66 -2.05
C CYS A 414 26.69 6.80 -1.01
N ALA A 415 27.91 7.19 -0.64
CA ALA A 415 28.17 8.27 0.31
C ALA A 415 28.34 9.62 -0.41
N ILE A 416 27.75 10.69 0.13
CA ILE A 416 28.11 12.07 -0.23
C ILE A 416 28.51 12.80 1.06
N GLU A 417 29.78 13.21 1.14
CA GLU A 417 30.29 14.13 2.17
C GLU A 417 29.86 15.56 1.86
N THR A 418 29.27 16.28 2.82
CA THR A 418 29.25 17.74 2.81
C THR A 418 30.26 18.27 3.83
N LYS A 419 31.40 18.76 3.33
CA LYS A 419 32.34 19.58 4.10
C LYS A 419 31.91 21.03 4.08
N GLY A 420 31.75 21.60 5.27
CA GLY A 420 32.06 23.00 5.54
C GLY A 420 30.88 23.88 5.87
N LEU A 421 30.59 24.03 7.18
CA LEU A 421 30.13 25.28 7.79
C LEU A 421 30.55 25.24 9.27
N ARG A 422 31.66 25.90 9.60
CA ARG A 422 32.09 26.16 10.98
C ARG A 422 31.67 27.58 11.35
N GLY A 423 31.00 27.71 12.50
CA GLY A 423 30.93 28.95 13.27
C GLY A 423 29.65 29.76 13.10
N VAL A 424 28.59 29.38 13.82
CA VAL A 424 27.52 30.33 14.20
C VAL A 424 27.26 30.11 15.69
N THR A 425 27.70 31.06 16.52
CA THR A 425 27.49 31.06 17.96
C THR A 425 26.05 31.49 18.31
N THR A 426 25.54 30.96 19.41
CA THR A 426 24.17 31.09 19.96
C THR A 426 23.63 32.52 20.09
N ASN A 427 24.50 33.54 20.05
CA ASN A 427 24.10 34.95 20.06
C ASN A 427 23.52 35.44 18.72
N ALA A 428 23.85 34.83 17.59
CA ALA A 428 23.34 35.25 16.28
C ALA A 428 21.86 34.87 16.05
N LEU A 429 21.35 33.87 16.78
CA LEU A 429 19.93 33.49 16.74
C LEU A 429 19.05 34.37 17.63
N LYS A 430 19.62 35.03 18.65
CA LYS A 430 18.88 35.93 19.54
C LYS A 430 18.50 37.26 18.87
N GLU A 431 19.32 37.76 17.94
CA GLU A 431 19.03 39.03 17.25
C GLU A 431 17.98 38.90 16.12
N ALA A 432 17.70 37.69 15.62
CA ALA A 432 16.75 37.49 14.53
C ALA A 432 15.28 37.33 14.98
N PHE A 433 15.03 37.06 16.28
CA PHE A 433 13.69 36.71 16.79
C PHE A 433 13.32 37.39 18.12
N TYR A 434 14.00 38.47 18.53
CA TYR A 434 13.73 39.14 19.80
C TYR A 434 12.43 39.96 19.76
N GLN A 435 11.38 39.48 20.45
CA GLN A 435 10.23 40.29 20.86
C GLN A 435 10.33 40.54 22.38
N PRO A 436 10.41 41.79 22.85
CA PRO A 436 10.62 42.12 24.26
C PRO A 436 9.51 41.62 25.19
N GLU A 437 8.28 41.45 24.70
CA GLU A 437 7.13 41.11 25.55
C GLU A 437 7.13 39.66 26.07
N VAL A 438 7.94 38.75 25.50
CA VAL A 438 7.95 37.32 25.89
C VAL A 438 8.84 37.04 27.11
N ASP A 439 9.87 37.86 27.34
CA ASP A 439 10.83 37.66 28.44
C ASP A 439 10.26 38.07 29.82
N GLU A 440 9.32 39.03 29.83
CA GLU A 440 8.57 39.43 31.03
C GLU A 440 7.60 38.32 31.49
N MET A 441 7.09 37.49 30.57
CA MET A 441 6.19 36.38 30.91
C MET A 441 6.90 35.12 31.45
N LEU A 442 8.17 34.92 31.10
CA LEU A 442 8.94 33.75 31.54
C LEU A 442 9.60 33.92 32.91
N THR A 443 9.84 35.16 33.33
CA THR A 443 10.48 35.49 34.61
C THR A 443 9.52 35.43 35.81
N ASP A 444 8.21 35.57 35.59
CA ASP A 444 7.18 35.52 36.64
C ASP A 444 6.61 34.12 36.91
N ASN A 445 7.15 33.07 36.28
CA ASN A 445 6.71 31.69 36.52
C ASN A 445 7.54 31.00 37.63
N PRO A 446 6.99 30.78 38.83
CA PRO A 446 7.73 30.19 39.96
C PRO A 446 8.20 28.74 39.71
N ASN A 447 7.70 28.07 38.67
CA ASN A 447 8.14 26.71 38.31
C ASN A 447 9.50 26.67 37.59
N TYR A 448 10.02 27.80 37.10
CA TYR A 448 11.32 27.87 36.41
C TYR A 448 12.46 28.46 37.27
N ALA A 449 12.15 29.03 38.44
CA ALA A 449 13.14 29.64 39.34
C ALA A 449 14.01 28.64 40.11
N THR A 450 13.65 27.35 40.14
CA THR A 450 14.30 26.33 40.99
C THR A 450 15.31 25.43 40.27
N ALA A 451 15.56 25.62 38.97
CA ALA A 451 16.49 24.79 38.21
C ALA A 451 17.93 25.35 38.13
N GLY A 452 18.23 26.49 38.76
CA GLY A 452 19.48 27.24 38.58
C GLY A 452 20.61 26.99 39.60
N GLU A 453 20.36 26.32 40.72
CA GLU A 453 21.37 26.21 41.79
C GLU A 453 21.55 24.77 42.28
N ALA A 454 22.23 23.93 41.50
CA ALA A 454 22.85 22.71 42.01
C ALA A 454 23.94 22.19 41.05
N THR A 455 25.14 22.79 41.07
CA THR A 455 26.45 22.08 41.05
C THR A 455 27.61 23.07 40.87
N ALA A 456 28.24 23.44 41.99
CA ALA A 456 29.65 23.86 42.04
C ALA A 456 30.15 23.84 43.49
N THR A 457 30.29 22.66 44.11
CA THR A 457 31.43 22.29 44.98
C THR A 457 31.47 20.79 45.18
#